data_AF-A0A968MYY5-F1
#
_entry.id   AF-A0A968MYY5-F1
#
_cell.length_a   1.000
_cell.length_b   1.000
_cell.length_c   1.000
_cell.angle_alpha   90.00
_cell.angle_beta   90.00
_cell.angle_gamma   90.00
#
_symmetry.space_group_name_H-M   'P 1'
#
loop_
_entity.id
_entity.type
_entity.pdbx_description
1 polymer ?
#
loop_
_entity_poly.entity_id
_entity_poly.type
_entity_poly.pdbx_seq_one_letter_code
_entity_poly.pdbx_strand_id
1 'polypeptide(L)'
;MPEFKPIQLSFSKIIILFSLSALQSLVFILIANSMLEIRGMILPYWAILFTASCWANLVGLIISSGLNSVVTIYILVPIILVPELLFSGVVVDFDKMHNKITSFKHVPLIGEIMTSRWAYEAIMVTQFKDNKFEKAFYSSEKKLKSAIYYRSYSIPEIKSLAYQSQNLINKSDTTKLWGKLEIIRKEVSEIGNELGWRTDQLERELTVKQYNDSVLARLENFSFYLRKEKFY
;
A
#
# COMPACT_ATOMS: atom_id res chain seq x y z
N MET A 1 15.76 16.01 48.96
CA MET A 1 15.34 14.96 48.00
C MET A 1 15.47 15.56 46.61
N PRO A 2 16.24 14.98 45.69
CA PRO A 2 16.33 15.52 44.35
C PRO A 2 14.97 15.36 43.66
N GLU A 3 14.35 16.48 43.29
CA GLU A 3 13.15 16.49 42.45
C GLU A 3 13.53 15.95 41.07
N PHE A 4 13.17 14.70 40.79
CA PHE A 4 13.27 14.16 39.45
C PHE A 4 12.36 14.99 38.54
N LYS A 5 12.93 15.55 37.46
CA LYS A 5 12.14 16.29 36.47
C LYS A 5 11.05 15.37 35.92
N PRO A 6 9.80 15.84 35.74
CA PRO A 6 8.67 15.01 35.28
C PRO A 6 8.96 14.27 33.97
N ILE A 7 9.82 14.85 33.13
CA ILE A 7 10.32 14.26 31.89
C ILE A 7 11.10 12.95 32.13
N GLN A 8 11.97 12.90 33.15
CA GLN A 8 12.77 11.70 33.47
C GLN A 8 11.91 10.53 33.93
N LEU A 9 10.83 10.82 34.68
CA LEU A 9 9.89 9.81 35.12
C LEU A 9 9.12 9.19 33.93
N SER A 10 8.72 10.01 32.96
CA SER A 10 8.04 9.53 31.75
C SER A 10 8.94 8.62 30.91
N PHE A 11 10.22 8.98 30.75
CA PHE A 11 11.17 8.11 30.05
C PHE A 11 11.37 6.77 30.75
N SER A 12 11.46 6.75 32.09
CA SER A 12 11.57 5.51 32.86
C SER A 12 10.36 4.59 32.64
N LYS A 13 9.14 5.14 32.68
CA LYS A 13 7.90 4.39 32.40
C LYS A 13 7.90 3.79 30.99
N ILE A 14 8.30 4.56 29.98
CA ILE A 14 8.38 4.10 28.59
C ILE A 14 9.35 2.92 28.44
N ILE A 15 10.56 3.03 29.03
CA ILE A 15 11.58 1.97 28.95
C ILE A 15 11.07 0.66 29.56
N ILE A 16 10.41 0.74 30.73
CA ILE A 16 9.85 -0.44 31.39
C ILE A 16 8.75 -1.08 30.53
N LEU A 17 7.82 -0.28 30.02
CA LEU A 17 6.73 -0.77 29.16
C LEU A 17 7.26 -1.41 27.88
N PHE A 18 8.25 -0.78 27.23
CA PHE A 18 8.84 -1.32 26.00
C PHE A 18 9.57 -2.64 26.27
N SER A 19 10.31 -2.73 27.38
CA SER A 19 11.02 -3.97 27.75
C SER A 19 10.04 -5.12 28.00
N LEU A 20 8.93 -4.83 28.71
CA LEU A 20 7.89 -5.82 28.97
C LEU A 20 7.18 -6.24 27.67
N SER A 21 6.84 -5.30 26.80
CA SER A 21 6.22 -5.61 25.51
C SER A 21 7.14 -6.36 24.56
N ALA A 22 8.45 -6.11 24.59
CA ALA A 22 9.43 -6.87 23.82
C ALA A 22 9.42 -8.35 24.21
N LEU A 23 9.41 -8.64 25.52
CA LEU A 23 9.34 -10.00 26.05
C LEU A 23 7.98 -10.63 25.74
N GLN A 24 6.88 -9.92 25.99
CA GLN A 24 5.52 -10.42 25.79
C GLN A 24 5.26 -10.80 24.33
N SER A 25 5.61 -9.93 23.38
CA SER A 25 5.45 -10.18 21.95
C SER A 25 6.32 -11.34 21.47
N LEU A 26 7.54 -11.49 22.01
CA LEU A 26 8.42 -12.61 21.70
C LEU A 26 7.82 -13.95 22.14
N VAL A 27 7.37 -14.03 23.40
CA VAL A 27 6.73 -15.24 23.93
C VAL A 27 5.46 -15.57 23.14
N PHE A 28 4.64 -14.57 22.82
CA PHE A 28 3.44 -14.75 22.02
C PHE A 28 3.76 -15.39 20.65
N ILE A 29 4.78 -14.90 19.95
CA ILE A 29 5.14 -15.43 18.63
C ILE A 29 5.74 -16.82 18.69
N LEU A 30 6.55 -17.11 19.71
CA LEU A 30 7.10 -18.45 19.89
C LEU A 30 5.97 -19.48 20.05
N ILE A 31 4.97 -19.18 20.87
CA ILE A 31 3.80 -20.04 21.07
C ILE A 31 2.96 -20.10 19.79
N ALA A 32 2.61 -18.94 19.22
CA ALA A 32 1.75 -18.87 18.03
C ALA A 32 2.35 -19.57 16.81
N ASN A 33 3.63 -19.34 16.51
CA ASN A 33 4.30 -20.00 15.38
C ASN A 33 4.49 -21.50 15.63
N SER A 34 4.64 -21.94 16.88
CA SER A 34 4.67 -23.37 17.21
C SER A 34 3.31 -24.03 17.01
N MET A 35 2.21 -23.35 17.34
CA MET A 35 0.86 -23.90 17.18
C MET A 35 0.38 -23.87 15.72
N LEU A 36 0.72 -22.82 14.98
CA LEU A 36 0.35 -22.63 13.57
C LEU A 36 1.36 -23.24 12.59
N GLU A 37 2.41 -23.87 13.11
CA GLU A 37 3.51 -24.47 12.34
C GLU A 37 4.20 -23.53 11.32
N ILE A 38 4.21 -22.22 11.59
CA ILE A 38 4.83 -21.22 10.72
C ILE A 38 6.36 -21.24 10.90
N ARG A 39 7.09 -21.64 9.85
CA ARG A 39 8.54 -21.84 9.90
C ARG A 39 9.33 -20.62 9.43
N GLY A 40 10.25 -20.16 10.26
CA GLY A 40 11.27 -19.17 9.87
C GLY A 40 10.84 -17.70 9.92
N MET A 41 9.66 -17.41 10.47
CA MET A 41 9.07 -16.05 10.52
C MET A 41 9.06 -15.44 11.91
N ILE A 42 9.87 -15.96 12.83
CA ILE A 42 9.90 -15.50 14.23
C ILE A 42 10.36 -14.04 14.31
N LEU A 43 11.49 -13.71 13.70
CA LEU A 43 12.10 -12.38 13.81
C LEU A 43 11.26 -11.28 13.12
N PRO A 44 10.77 -11.45 11.87
CA PRO A 44 9.95 -10.42 11.23
C PRO A 44 8.63 -10.18 11.97
N TYR A 45 7.94 -11.25 12.38
CA TYR A 45 6.70 -11.11 13.16
C TYR A 45 6.97 -10.41 14.49
N TRP A 46 8.11 -10.70 15.11
CA TRP A 46 8.48 -10.08 16.38
C TRP A 46 8.74 -8.60 16.23
N ALA A 47 9.51 -8.19 15.23
CA ALA A 47 9.77 -6.78 14.96
C ALA A 47 8.47 -6.00 14.69
N ILE A 48 7.52 -6.59 13.96
CA ILE A 48 6.23 -5.95 13.64
C ILE A 48 5.34 -5.84 14.88
N LEU A 49 5.14 -6.93 15.63
CA LEU A 49 4.32 -6.89 16.84
C LEU A 49 4.95 -6.04 17.95
N PHE A 50 6.28 -6.04 18.05
CA PHE A 50 7.00 -5.20 18.99
C PHE A 50 6.79 -3.71 18.67
N THR A 51 6.98 -3.29 17.41
CA THR A 51 6.77 -1.88 17.04
C THR A 51 5.31 -1.45 17.21
N ALA A 52 4.34 -2.30 16.86
CA ALA A 52 2.92 -2.05 17.13
C ALA A 52 2.64 -1.92 18.64
N SER A 53 3.26 -2.76 19.48
CA SER A 53 3.12 -2.67 20.94
C SER A 53 3.77 -1.41 21.53
N CYS A 54 4.89 -0.95 20.98
CA CYS A 54 5.50 0.33 21.36
C CYS A 54 4.55 1.50 21.08
N TRP A 55 3.90 1.51 19.90
CA TRP A 55 2.89 2.51 19.58
C TRP A 55 1.69 2.46 20.55
N ALA A 56 1.14 1.27 20.78
CA ALA A 56 0.02 1.08 21.71
C ALA A 56 0.37 1.54 23.14
N ASN A 57 1.59 1.28 23.61
CA ASN A 57 2.08 1.78 24.91
C ASN A 57 2.09 3.31 24.97
N LEU A 58 2.54 3.97 23.90
CA LEU A 58 2.55 5.45 23.84
C LEU A 58 1.13 6.02 23.84
N VAL A 59 0.23 5.44 23.03
CA VAL A 59 -1.19 5.83 22.99
C VAL A 59 -1.84 5.63 24.36
N GLY A 60 -1.59 4.48 25.00
CA GLY A 60 -2.07 4.16 26.35
C GLY A 60 -1.57 5.16 27.40
N LEU A 61 -0.31 5.56 27.33
CA LEU A 61 0.25 6.59 28.21
C LEU A 61 -0.39 7.97 27.99
N ILE A 62 -0.60 8.37 26.73
CA ILE A 62 -1.26 9.64 26.39
C ILE A 62 -2.68 9.65 26.97
N ILE A 63 -3.45 8.59 26.73
CA ILE A 63 -4.83 8.45 27.23
C ILE A 63 -4.85 8.45 28.76
N SER A 64 -3.99 7.65 29.40
CA SER A 64 -3.92 7.56 30.86
C SER A 64 -3.50 8.88 31.51
N SER A 65 -2.75 9.74 30.81
CA SER A 65 -2.36 11.05 31.31
C SER A 65 -3.45 12.11 31.18
N GLY A 66 -4.36 11.95 30.21
CA GLY A 66 -5.47 12.88 29.97
C GLY A 66 -6.74 12.56 30.75
N LEU A 67 -6.87 11.35 31.31
CA LEU A 67 -8.06 10.90 32.01
C LEU A 67 -7.81 10.73 33.51
N ASN A 68 -8.65 11.36 34.33
CA ASN A 68 -8.53 11.32 35.79
C ASN A 68 -9.32 10.18 36.45
N SER A 69 -10.07 9.38 35.68
CA SER A 69 -10.91 8.30 36.19
C SER A 69 -10.63 6.98 35.50
N VAL A 70 -10.39 5.96 36.31
CA VAL A 70 -10.19 4.57 35.86
C VAL A 70 -11.45 4.04 35.17
N VAL A 71 -12.64 4.45 35.60
CA VAL A 71 -13.91 4.09 34.97
C VAL A 71 -13.97 4.61 33.53
N THR A 72 -13.51 5.83 33.29
CA THR A 72 -13.47 6.42 31.94
C THR A 72 -12.51 5.66 31.02
N ILE A 73 -11.35 5.24 31.54
CA ILE A 73 -10.37 4.44 30.80
C ILE A 73 -10.99 3.11 30.34
N TYR A 74 -11.73 2.42 31.22
CA TYR A 74 -12.36 1.14 30.88
C TYR A 74 -13.45 1.23 29.82
N ILE A 75 -14.16 2.35 29.72
CA ILE A 75 -15.15 2.59 28.66
C ILE A 75 -14.44 2.96 27.35
N LEU A 76 -13.40 3.78 27.43
CA LEU A 76 -12.73 4.35 26.27
C LEU A 76 -11.84 3.33 25.54
N VAL A 77 -11.18 2.40 26.25
CA VAL A 77 -10.31 1.39 25.63
C VAL A 77 -11.07 0.54 24.60
N PRO A 78 -12.22 -0.08 24.91
CA PRO A 78 -13.02 -0.80 23.91
C PRO A 78 -13.52 0.09 22.77
N ILE A 79 -13.90 1.34 23.07
CA ILE A 79 -14.37 2.31 22.05
C ILE A 79 -13.27 2.62 21.03
N ILE A 80 -12.00 2.59 21.42
CA ILE A 80 -10.87 2.77 20.50
C ILE A 80 -10.52 1.45 19.81
N LEU A 81 -10.47 0.34 20.54
CA LEU A 81 -10.04 -0.96 20.00
C LEU A 81 -11.03 -1.54 18.97
N VAL A 82 -12.34 -1.37 19.16
CA VAL A 82 -13.34 -1.94 18.23
C VAL A 82 -13.21 -1.32 16.82
N PRO A 83 -13.21 0.01 16.64
CA PRO A 83 -12.92 0.63 15.35
C PRO A 83 -11.55 0.22 14.77
N GLU A 84 -10.52 0.16 15.60
CA GLU A 84 -9.18 -0.23 15.16
C GLU A 84 -9.14 -1.67 14.60
N LEU A 85 -9.91 -2.59 15.17
CA LEU A 85 -10.06 -3.95 14.63
C LEU A 85 -10.92 -3.99 13.37
N LEU A 86 -12.03 -3.24 13.33
CA LEU A 86 -12.94 -3.19 12.17
C LEU A 86 -12.24 -2.61 10.93
N PHE A 87 -11.46 -1.55 11.11
CA PHE A 87 -10.71 -0.88 10.04
C PHE A 87 -9.28 -1.41 9.87
N SER A 88 -9.01 -2.66 10.30
CA SER A 88 -7.73 -3.33 10.03
C SER A 88 -7.62 -3.92 8.62
N GLY A 89 -8.73 -3.98 7.88
CA GLY A 89 -8.83 -4.64 6.57
C GLY A 89 -9.05 -6.16 6.63
N VAL A 90 -9.08 -6.74 7.84
CA VAL A 90 -9.35 -8.18 8.05
C VAL A 90 -10.85 -8.46 8.19
N VAL A 91 -11.56 -7.64 8.95
CA VAL A 91 -12.98 -7.86 9.29
C VAL A 91 -13.90 -7.24 8.25
N VAL A 92 -13.53 -6.07 7.72
CA VAL A 92 -14.30 -5.35 6.72
C VAL A 92 -13.39 -5.03 5.54
N ASP A 93 -13.73 -5.58 4.37
CA ASP A 93 -13.05 -5.25 3.12
C ASP A 93 -13.24 -3.76 2.85
N PHE A 94 -12.14 -3.02 2.72
CA PHE A 94 -12.21 -1.58 2.43
C PHE A 94 -12.94 -1.29 1.13
N ASP A 95 -12.83 -2.17 0.12
CA ASP A 95 -13.51 -2.03 -1.18
C ASP A 95 -15.04 -2.13 -1.09
N LYS A 96 -15.58 -2.64 0.02
CA LYS A 96 -17.02 -2.80 0.26
C LYS A 96 -17.60 -1.75 1.20
N MET A 97 -16.78 -0.86 1.75
CA MET A 97 -17.26 0.22 2.59
C MET A 97 -17.89 1.33 1.73
N HIS A 98 -18.83 2.07 2.32
CA HIS A 98 -19.66 3.04 1.61
C HIS A 98 -18.83 4.08 0.83
N ASN A 99 -19.18 4.30 -0.45
CA ASN A 99 -18.47 5.15 -1.43
C ASN A 99 -18.17 6.62 -1.00
N LYS A 100 -18.72 7.10 0.13
CA LYS A 100 -18.36 8.41 0.70
C LYS A 100 -17.11 8.38 1.59
N ILE A 101 -16.74 7.19 2.07
CA ILE A 101 -15.58 6.94 2.93
C ILE A 101 -14.47 6.26 2.11
N THR A 102 -14.82 5.63 1.00
CA THR A 102 -13.90 4.84 0.16
C THR A 102 -13.83 5.40 -1.25
N SER A 103 -12.61 5.56 -1.74
CA SER A 103 -12.35 5.61 -3.17
C SER A 103 -11.92 4.21 -3.57
N PHE A 104 -12.47 3.64 -4.66
CA PHE A 104 -12.03 2.35 -5.23
C PHE A 104 -10.51 2.29 -5.49
N LYS A 105 -9.81 3.42 -5.41
CA LYS A 105 -8.38 3.55 -5.66
C LYS A 105 -7.53 3.64 -4.39
N HIS A 106 -8.06 4.12 -3.26
CA HIS A 106 -7.25 4.48 -2.08
C HIS A 106 -7.91 4.07 -0.76
N VAL A 107 -7.08 3.60 0.18
CA VAL A 107 -7.49 3.28 1.55
C VAL A 107 -8.04 4.55 2.21
N PRO A 108 -9.16 4.46 2.95
CA PRO A 108 -9.70 5.61 3.67
C PRO A 108 -8.68 6.18 4.64
N LEU A 109 -8.66 7.50 4.81
CA LEU A 109 -7.76 8.18 5.76
C LEU A 109 -7.82 7.59 7.18
N ILE A 110 -9.00 7.11 7.60
CA ILE A 110 -9.17 6.41 8.88
C ILE A 110 -8.33 5.14 8.95
N GLY A 111 -8.27 4.35 7.87
CA GLY A 111 -7.45 3.14 7.79
C GLY A 111 -5.95 3.44 7.77
N GLU A 112 -5.53 4.60 7.25
CA GLU A 112 -4.12 5.01 7.27
C GLU A 112 -3.60 5.33 8.68
N ILE A 113 -4.48 5.72 9.60
CA ILE A 113 -4.13 6.02 11.00
C ILE A 113 -4.07 4.73 11.85
N MET A 114 -4.84 3.71 11.51
CA MET A 114 -4.94 2.47 12.32
C MET A 114 -3.65 1.66 12.25
N THR A 115 -3.01 1.46 13.40
CA THR A 115 -1.74 0.71 13.48
C THR A 115 -1.97 -0.78 13.22
N SER A 116 -3.14 -1.30 13.60
CA SER A 116 -3.59 -2.66 13.26
C SER A 116 -3.51 -2.97 11.76
N ARG A 117 -3.90 -2.03 10.88
CA ARG A 117 -3.85 -2.21 9.41
C ARG A 117 -2.42 -2.36 8.93
N TRP A 118 -1.54 -1.45 9.33
CA TRP A 118 -0.12 -1.49 8.96
C TRP A 118 0.56 -2.76 9.46
N ALA A 119 0.29 -3.15 10.72
CA ALA A 119 0.82 -4.38 11.29
C ALA A 119 0.32 -5.62 10.53
N TYR A 120 -0.97 -5.66 10.20
CA TYR A 120 -1.57 -6.74 9.42
C TYR A 120 -0.96 -6.85 8.01
N GLU A 121 -0.94 -5.75 7.25
CA GLU A 121 -0.35 -5.70 5.91
C GLU A 121 1.13 -6.10 5.95
N ALA A 122 1.90 -5.61 6.92
CA ALA A 122 3.30 -5.97 7.08
C ALA A 122 3.48 -7.46 7.33
N ILE A 123 2.68 -8.09 8.20
CA ILE A 123 2.73 -9.53 8.45
C ILE A 123 2.36 -10.31 7.19
N MET A 124 1.26 -9.95 6.52
CA MET A 124 0.80 -10.64 5.31
C MET A 124 1.80 -10.56 4.16
N VAL A 125 2.34 -9.35 3.87
CA VAL A 125 3.31 -9.15 2.79
C VAL A 125 4.62 -9.88 3.10
N THR A 126 5.10 -9.82 4.34
CA THR A 126 6.32 -10.51 4.75
C THR A 126 6.14 -12.02 4.67
N GLN A 127 5.01 -12.53 5.15
CA GLN A 127 4.68 -13.95 5.08
C GLN A 127 4.61 -14.44 3.63
N PHE A 128 3.97 -13.68 2.75
CA PHE A 128 3.85 -14.03 1.34
C PHE A 128 5.22 -13.98 0.65
N LYS A 129 5.95 -12.88 0.77
CA LYS A 129 7.17 -12.63 -0.01
C LYS A 129 8.41 -13.36 0.53
N ASP A 130 8.58 -13.39 1.84
CA ASP A 130 9.83 -13.82 2.47
C ASP A 130 9.81 -15.28 2.96
N ASN A 131 8.70 -16.00 2.75
CA ASN A 131 8.61 -17.41 3.09
C ASN A 131 9.57 -18.26 2.26
N LYS A 132 10.12 -19.33 2.88
CA LYS A 132 11.16 -20.18 2.27
C LYS A 132 10.77 -20.73 0.90
N PHE A 133 9.49 -21.05 0.71
CA PHE A 133 8.96 -21.54 -0.55
C PHE A 133 8.86 -20.41 -1.57
N GLU A 134 8.07 -19.38 -1.25
CA GLU A 134 7.72 -18.32 -2.19
C GLU A 134 8.92 -17.46 -2.59
N LYS A 135 9.86 -17.24 -1.67
CA LYS A 135 11.04 -16.40 -1.89
C LYS A 135 11.86 -16.82 -3.12
N ALA A 136 11.89 -18.11 -3.45
CA ALA A 136 12.59 -18.62 -4.64
C ALA A 136 11.87 -18.23 -5.95
N PHE A 137 10.54 -18.20 -5.95
CA PHE A 137 9.72 -17.94 -7.13
C PHE A 137 9.30 -16.48 -7.28
N TYR A 138 9.21 -15.74 -6.17
CA TYR A 138 8.66 -14.40 -6.09
C TYR A 138 9.26 -13.44 -7.12
N SER A 139 10.57 -13.50 -7.36
CA SER A 139 11.22 -12.60 -8.34
C SER A 139 10.78 -12.86 -9.79
N SER A 140 10.60 -14.13 -10.16
CA SER A 140 10.13 -14.55 -11.48
C SER A 140 8.63 -14.33 -11.62
N GLU A 141 7.85 -14.71 -10.61
CA GLU A 141 6.41 -14.51 -10.59
C GLU A 141 6.05 -13.04 -10.63
N LYS A 142 6.77 -12.18 -9.89
CA LYS A 142 6.56 -10.72 -9.95
C LYS A 142 6.73 -10.20 -11.37
N LYS A 143 7.79 -10.59 -12.09
CA LYS A 143 8.01 -10.19 -13.48
C LYS A 143 6.90 -10.71 -14.39
N LEU A 144 6.50 -11.97 -14.23
CA LEU A 144 5.42 -12.59 -15.01
C LEU A 144 4.08 -11.87 -14.76
N LYS A 145 3.75 -11.56 -13.51
CA LYS A 145 2.51 -10.86 -13.14
C LYS A 145 2.51 -9.42 -13.67
N SER A 146 3.63 -8.70 -13.60
CA SER A 146 3.78 -7.38 -14.24
C SER A 146 3.58 -7.47 -15.76
N ALA A 147 4.21 -8.45 -16.40
CA ALA A 147 4.04 -8.70 -17.84
C ALA A 147 2.59 -8.97 -18.23
N ILE A 148 1.90 -9.83 -17.48
CA ILE A 148 0.48 -10.13 -17.68
C ILE A 148 -0.37 -8.88 -17.43
N TYR A 149 -0.05 -8.08 -16.41
CA TYR A 149 -0.75 -6.83 -16.12
C TYR A 149 -0.68 -5.86 -17.31
N TYR A 150 0.52 -5.59 -17.83
CA TYR A 150 0.68 -4.71 -18.99
C TYR A 150 -0.03 -5.25 -20.22
N ARG A 151 0.08 -6.56 -20.47
CA ARG A 151 -0.53 -7.21 -21.62
C ARG A 151 -2.06 -7.21 -21.57
N SER A 152 -2.64 -7.54 -20.42
CA SER A 152 -4.08 -7.81 -20.29
C SER A 152 -4.89 -6.61 -19.82
N TYR A 153 -4.26 -5.64 -19.15
CA TYR A 153 -4.94 -4.48 -18.58
C TYR A 153 -4.40 -3.17 -19.15
N SER A 154 -3.10 -2.86 -18.99
CA SER A 154 -2.57 -1.53 -19.36
C SER A 154 -2.63 -1.26 -20.86
N ILE A 155 -2.15 -2.18 -21.71
CA ILE A 155 -2.13 -1.98 -23.17
C ILE A 155 -3.56 -1.81 -23.75
N PRO A 156 -4.54 -2.67 -23.41
CA PRO A 156 -5.93 -2.45 -23.82
C PRO A 156 -6.50 -1.11 -23.37
N GLU A 157 -6.19 -0.67 -22.14
CA GLU A 157 -6.68 0.60 -21.61
C GLU A 157 -6.04 1.80 -22.31
N ILE A 158 -4.73 1.78 -22.55
CA ILE A 158 -4.03 2.81 -23.35
C ILE A 158 -4.66 2.91 -24.74
N LYS A 159 -4.96 1.78 -25.38
CA LYS A 159 -5.60 1.75 -26.71
C LYS A 159 -7.01 2.35 -26.65
N SER A 160 -7.79 2.00 -25.63
CA SER A 160 -9.12 2.60 -25.38
C SER A 160 -9.03 4.12 -25.20
N LEU A 161 -8.09 4.60 -24.37
CA LEU A 161 -7.88 6.02 -24.13
C LEU A 161 -7.40 6.76 -25.38
N ALA A 162 -6.57 6.13 -26.21
CA ALA A 162 -6.10 6.72 -27.48
C ALA A 162 -7.25 6.94 -28.48
N TYR A 163 -8.14 5.95 -28.65
CA TYR A 163 -9.34 6.12 -29.48
C TYR A 163 -10.31 7.15 -28.92
N GLN A 164 -10.49 7.18 -27.59
CA GLN A 164 -11.32 8.20 -26.96
C GLN A 164 -10.72 9.60 -27.14
N SER A 165 -9.39 9.74 -27.10
CA SER A 165 -8.69 10.99 -27.35
C SER A 165 -8.93 11.48 -28.78
N GLN A 166 -8.93 10.58 -29.77
CA GLN A 166 -9.28 10.89 -31.15
C GLN A 166 -10.71 11.45 -31.27
N ASN A 167 -11.67 10.82 -30.60
CA ASN A 167 -13.06 11.28 -30.60
C ASN A 167 -13.23 12.64 -29.89
N LEU A 168 -12.36 12.98 -28.94
CA LEU A 168 -12.39 14.26 -28.23
C LEU A 168 -11.77 15.39 -29.05
N ILE A 169 -10.78 15.11 -29.91
CA ILE A 169 -10.29 16.08 -30.91
C ILE A 169 -11.44 16.53 -31.81
N ASN A 170 -12.24 15.58 -32.30
CA ASN A 170 -13.38 15.85 -33.16
C ASN A 170 -14.50 16.67 -32.47
N LYS A 171 -14.54 16.66 -31.13
CA LYS A 171 -15.52 17.38 -30.30
C LYS A 171 -14.96 18.67 -29.68
N SER A 172 -13.70 19.03 -29.95
CA SER A 172 -13.01 20.23 -29.44
C SER A 172 -12.95 20.36 -27.90
N ASP A 173 -13.02 19.26 -27.16
CA ASP A 173 -13.08 19.25 -25.69
C ASP A 173 -11.67 19.10 -25.08
N THR A 174 -10.92 20.22 -25.05
CA THR A 174 -9.46 20.26 -24.76
C THR A 174 -9.08 19.86 -23.33
N THR A 175 -9.94 20.14 -22.34
CA THR A 175 -9.66 19.84 -20.92
C THR A 175 -9.62 18.34 -20.64
N LYS A 176 -10.58 17.58 -21.18
CA LYS A 176 -10.63 16.10 -21.02
C LYS A 176 -9.55 15.41 -21.85
N LEU A 177 -9.20 15.99 -23.00
CA LEU A 177 -8.14 15.47 -23.86
C LEU A 177 -6.77 15.53 -23.16
N TRP A 178 -6.45 16.65 -22.50
CA TRP A 178 -5.20 16.80 -21.77
C TRP A 178 -5.02 15.73 -20.68
N GLY A 179 -6.04 15.53 -19.83
CA GLY A 179 -5.98 14.54 -18.76
C GLY A 179 -5.78 13.11 -19.27
N LYS A 180 -6.41 12.73 -20.38
CA LYS A 180 -6.23 11.40 -20.99
C LYS A 180 -4.85 11.22 -21.61
N LEU A 181 -4.36 12.22 -22.34
CA LEU A 181 -3.02 12.19 -22.93
C LEU A 181 -1.93 12.14 -21.86
N GLU A 182 -2.13 12.81 -20.73
CA GLU A 182 -1.19 12.76 -19.61
C GLU A 182 -1.12 11.35 -18.99
N ILE A 183 -2.27 10.69 -18.81
CA ILE A 183 -2.32 9.29 -18.35
C ILE A 183 -1.56 8.39 -19.33
N ILE A 184 -1.85 8.50 -20.64
CA ILE A 184 -1.16 7.71 -21.68
C ILE A 184 0.35 7.95 -21.63
N ARG A 185 0.77 9.22 -21.54
CA ARG A 185 2.20 9.59 -21.49
C ARG A 185 2.89 8.96 -20.28
N LYS A 186 2.27 9.02 -19.11
CA LYS A 186 2.82 8.44 -17.88
C LYS A 186 2.97 6.92 -18.00
N GLU A 187 1.92 6.23 -18.43
CA GLU A 187 1.92 4.78 -18.59
C GLU A 187 2.94 4.32 -19.65
N VAL A 188 3.02 5.01 -20.79
CA VAL A 188 4.02 4.72 -21.84
C VAL A 188 5.43 4.91 -21.31
N SER A 189 5.68 5.96 -20.53
CA SER A 189 7.00 6.21 -19.92
C SER A 189 7.38 5.14 -18.89
N GLU A 190 6.45 4.73 -18.03
CA GLU A 190 6.68 3.66 -17.06
C GLU A 190 6.99 2.32 -17.76
N ILE A 191 6.23 1.96 -18.78
CA ILE A 191 6.47 0.76 -19.60
C ILE A 191 7.82 0.86 -20.34
N GLY A 192 8.15 2.03 -20.88
CA GLY A 192 9.42 2.29 -21.56
C GLY A 192 10.62 2.07 -20.64
N ASN A 193 10.55 2.62 -19.42
CA ASN A 193 11.59 2.49 -18.40
C ASN A 193 11.77 1.05 -17.93
N GLU A 194 10.68 0.32 -17.64
CA GLU A 194 10.78 -1.09 -17.21
C GLU A 194 11.35 -2.00 -18.30
N LEU A 195 11.04 -1.72 -19.58
CA LEU A 195 11.47 -2.54 -20.70
C LEU A 195 12.76 -2.05 -21.36
N GLY A 196 13.36 -0.94 -20.88
CA GLY A 196 14.56 -0.35 -21.45
C GLY A 196 14.39 0.17 -22.88
N TRP A 197 13.18 0.61 -23.25
CA TRP A 197 12.88 1.15 -24.56
C TRP A 197 12.83 2.69 -24.52
N ARG A 198 13.44 3.35 -25.52
CA ARG A 198 13.43 4.81 -25.61
C ARG A 198 12.04 5.32 -26.03
N THR A 199 11.31 5.88 -25.09
CA THR A 199 9.97 6.47 -25.29
C THR A 199 10.01 7.99 -25.52
N ASP A 200 11.19 8.62 -25.44
CA ASP A 200 11.40 10.08 -25.50
C ASP A 200 10.71 10.78 -26.68
N GLN A 201 10.55 10.10 -27.81
CA GLN A 201 9.87 10.66 -28.99
C GLN A 201 8.34 10.61 -28.86
N LEU A 202 7.80 9.46 -28.43
CA LEU A 202 6.37 9.28 -28.19
C LEU A 202 5.87 10.19 -27.05
N GLU A 203 6.66 10.36 -26.00
CA GLU A 203 6.31 11.20 -24.85
C GLU A 203 6.17 12.68 -25.22
N ARG A 204 7.01 13.18 -26.13
CA ARG A 204 6.95 14.57 -26.62
C ARG A 204 5.73 14.81 -27.51
N GLU A 205 5.40 13.83 -28.34
CA GLU A 205 4.30 13.89 -29.30
C GLU A 205 2.91 13.71 -28.65
N LEU A 206 2.84 13.12 -27.44
CA LEU A 206 1.63 12.96 -26.61
C LEU A 206 1.19 14.28 -25.93
N THR A 207 1.20 15.39 -26.68
CA THR A 207 0.73 16.70 -26.23
C THR A 207 -0.50 17.12 -27.04
N VAL A 208 -1.44 17.85 -26.44
CA VAL A 208 -2.68 18.36 -27.09
C VAL A 208 -2.43 19.04 -28.44
N LYS A 209 -1.26 19.68 -28.62
CA LYS A 209 -0.87 20.37 -29.86
C LYS A 209 -0.32 19.48 -30.97
N GLN A 210 0.21 18.30 -30.63
CA GLN A 210 0.95 17.42 -31.54
C GLN A 210 0.29 16.05 -31.75
N TYR A 211 -0.71 15.73 -30.93
CA TYR A 211 -1.48 14.50 -31.07
C TYR A 211 -2.28 14.50 -32.38
N ASN A 212 -1.97 13.56 -33.25
CA ASN A 212 -2.59 13.38 -34.57
C ASN A 212 -2.69 11.89 -34.92
N ASP A 213 -3.27 11.57 -36.08
CA ASP A 213 -3.42 10.18 -36.55
C ASP A 213 -2.09 9.42 -36.68
N SER A 214 -0.98 10.13 -36.93
CA SER A 214 0.36 9.54 -36.99
C SER A 214 0.91 9.13 -35.61
N VAL A 215 0.51 9.83 -34.55
CA VAL A 215 0.85 9.49 -33.16
C VAL A 215 0.01 8.29 -32.72
N LEU A 216 -1.26 8.24 -33.10
CA LEU A 216 -2.12 7.08 -32.86
C LEU A 216 -1.56 5.81 -33.52
N ALA A 217 -1.18 5.89 -34.80
CA ALA A 217 -0.56 4.75 -35.50
C ALA A 217 0.74 4.28 -34.84
N ARG A 218 1.54 5.22 -34.30
CA ARG A 218 2.77 4.88 -33.54
C ARG A 218 2.46 4.23 -32.19
N LEU A 219 1.41 4.65 -31.49
CA LEU A 219 0.93 3.99 -30.27
C LEU A 219 0.39 2.59 -30.55
N GLU A 220 -0.30 2.38 -31.66
CA GLU A 220 -0.76 1.06 -32.08
C GLU A 220 0.42 0.13 -32.40
N ASN A 221 1.42 0.61 -33.13
CA ASN A 221 2.65 -0.14 -33.39
C ASN A 221 3.42 -0.46 -32.11
N PHE A 222 3.51 0.50 -31.18
CA PHE A 222 4.06 0.31 -29.83
C PHE A 222 3.35 -0.83 -29.10
N SER A 223 2.02 -0.80 -29.07
CA SER A 223 1.21 -1.84 -28.41
C SER A 223 1.38 -3.23 -29.05
N PHE A 224 1.54 -3.29 -30.38
CA PHE A 224 1.72 -4.52 -31.12
C PHE A 224 3.09 -5.15 -30.85
N TYR A 225 4.15 -4.33 -30.85
CA TYR A 225 5.51 -4.77 -30.60
C TYR A 225 5.67 -5.34 -29.18
N LEU A 226 5.10 -4.64 -28.18
CA LEU A 226 5.08 -5.10 -26.80
C LEU A 226 4.42 -6.46 -26.63
N ARG A 227 3.31 -6.70 -27.33
CA ARG A 227 2.60 -8.00 -27.29
C ARG A 227 3.42 -9.14 -27.91
N LYS A 228 4.29 -8.86 -28.88
CA LYS A 228 5.00 -9.88 -29.66
C LYS A 228 6.34 -10.28 -29.07
N GLU A 229 7.13 -9.35 -28.54
CA GLU A 229 8.54 -9.62 -28.21
C GLU A 229 8.86 -9.81 -26.72
N LYS A 230 8.04 -9.32 -25.78
CA LYS A 230 8.44 -9.28 -24.35
C LYS A 230 7.45 -9.88 -23.34
N PHE A 231 6.26 -10.29 -23.77
CA PHE A 231 5.21 -10.81 -22.88
C PHE A 231 4.74 -12.23 -23.22
N TYR A 232 5.65 -13.03 -23.80
CA TYR A 232 5.56 -14.48 -24.01
C TYR A 232 6.74 -15.19 -23.35
#